data_AF-A0A6S6SGD1-F1
#
_entry.id   AF-A0A6S6SGD1-F1
#
_cell.length_a   1.000
_cell.length_b   1.000
_cell.length_c   1.000
_cell.angle_alpha   90.00
_cell.angle_beta   90.00
_cell.angle_gamma   90.00
#
_symmetry.space_group_name_H-M   'P 1'
#
loop_
_entity.id
_entity.type
_entity.pdbx_description
1 polymer ?
#
loop_
_entity_poly.entity_id
_entity_poly.type
_entity_poly.pdbx_seq_one_letter_code
_entity_poly.pdbx_strand_id
1 'polypeptide(L)'
;MKKTLLATALIGIMGATLVSAATENAAVDARVESMKSEFSLNDQQASRISKILTRAATPEADKEAQKTARMEERLDKRLAHMKEKLELTDAQVAKLKTSMTEQRADMKALREQGKANMTAILTPEQATKFEAMKGDRKGGKHHRGGRGGHKKGGHGGSCDKN
;
A
#
# COMPACT_ATOMS: atom_id res chain seq x y z
N MET A 1 27.82 -26.54 -46.52
CA MET A 1 26.38 -26.75 -46.29
C MET A 1 26.18 -27.39 -44.93
N LYS A 2 25.40 -26.76 -44.03
CA LYS A 2 24.37 -27.37 -43.16
C LYS A 2 24.79 -28.70 -42.45
N LYS A 3 24.90 -28.83 -41.12
CA LYS A 3 24.09 -28.29 -40.02
C LYS A 3 24.82 -28.40 -38.68
N THR A 4 24.70 -27.32 -37.92
CA THR A 4 24.84 -27.21 -36.46
C THR A 4 23.79 -28.06 -35.73
N LEU A 5 24.23 -28.87 -34.76
CA LEU A 5 23.39 -29.36 -33.67
C LEU A 5 24.09 -28.97 -32.36
N LEU A 6 23.77 -27.78 -31.86
CA LEU A 6 24.12 -27.36 -30.50
C LEU A 6 23.01 -27.87 -29.58
N ALA A 7 23.34 -28.90 -28.80
CA ALA A 7 22.53 -29.36 -27.70
C ALA A 7 22.58 -28.32 -26.57
N THR A 8 21.41 -27.74 -26.29
CA THR A 8 21.11 -27.06 -25.03
C THR A 8 21.26 -28.04 -23.87
N ALA A 9 22.22 -27.80 -22.99
CA ALA A 9 22.18 -28.26 -21.61
C ALA A 9 22.07 -27.03 -20.71
N LEU A 10 20.83 -26.72 -20.35
CA LEU A 10 20.43 -25.92 -19.21
C LEU A 10 21.17 -26.42 -17.96
N ILE A 11 22.21 -25.69 -17.52
CA ILE A 11 22.72 -25.81 -16.16
C ILE A 11 22.15 -24.63 -15.39
N GLY A 12 21.25 -24.98 -14.47
CA GLY A 12 20.36 -24.07 -13.78
C GLY A 12 21.09 -23.03 -12.93
N ILE A 13 20.81 -21.77 -13.23
CA ILE A 13 20.94 -20.66 -12.28
C ILE A 13 19.62 -20.59 -11.52
N MET A 14 19.34 -21.59 -10.67
CA MET A 14 18.37 -21.47 -9.59
C MET A 14 19.14 -21.47 -8.27
N GLY A 15 19.54 -20.28 -7.84
CA GLY A 15 20.26 -20.12 -6.57
C GLY A 15 20.51 -18.68 -6.14
N ALA A 16 20.32 -17.70 -7.02
CA ALA A 16 20.70 -16.30 -6.71
C ALA A 16 19.60 -15.43 -6.09
N THR A 17 18.36 -15.91 -5.93
CA THR A 17 17.25 -15.05 -5.47
C THR A 17 16.97 -15.10 -3.97
N LEU A 18 17.60 -15.99 -3.20
CA LEU A 18 17.42 -16.04 -1.73
C LEU A 18 18.52 -15.31 -0.94
N VAL A 19 19.65 -14.96 -1.57
CA VAL A 19 20.77 -14.29 -0.87
C VAL A 19 20.52 -12.79 -0.66
N SER A 20 19.80 -12.10 -1.57
CA SER A 20 19.62 -10.64 -1.51
C SER A 20 18.86 -10.16 -0.27
N ALA A 21 17.81 -10.88 0.15
CA ALA A 21 16.97 -10.47 1.28
C ALA A 21 17.66 -10.63 2.64
N ALA A 22 18.57 -11.60 2.78
CA ALA A 22 19.33 -11.81 4.01
C ALA A 22 20.45 -10.76 4.16
N THR A 23 21.11 -10.39 3.07
CA THR A 23 22.15 -9.35 3.07
C THR A 23 21.59 -7.95 3.32
N GLU A 24 20.36 -7.66 2.86
CA GLU A 24 19.71 -6.36 3.08
C GLU A 24 19.27 -6.16 4.53
N ASN A 25 18.77 -7.20 5.20
CA ASN A 25 18.42 -7.11 6.62
C ASN A 25 19.66 -6.94 7.51
N ALA A 26 20.75 -7.67 7.23
CA ALA A 26 22.01 -7.51 7.95
C ALA A 26 22.63 -6.11 7.75
N ALA A 27 22.49 -5.52 6.56
CA ALA A 27 22.94 -4.15 6.29
C ALA A 27 22.08 -3.09 6.99
N VAL A 28 20.77 -3.30 7.10
CA VAL A 28 19.88 -2.43 7.88
C VAL A 28 20.24 -2.49 9.36
N ASP A 29 20.50 -3.68 9.90
CA ASP A 29 20.86 -3.85 11.31
C ASP A 29 22.21 -3.20 11.64
N ALA A 30 23.24 -3.38 10.79
CA ALA A 30 24.54 -2.71 10.96
C ALA A 30 24.43 -1.17 10.94
N ARG A 31 23.54 -0.62 10.12
CA ARG A 31 23.28 0.83 10.05
C ARG A 31 22.49 1.34 11.24
N VAL A 32 21.60 0.53 11.81
CA VAL A 32 20.88 0.87 13.05
C VAL A 32 21.86 0.87 14.23
N GLU A 33 22.82 -0.05 14.27
CA GLU A 33 23.86 -0.07 15.30
C GLU A 33 24.78 1.15 15.22
N SER A 34 25.23 1.54 14.02
CA SER A 34 26.04 2.75 13.84
C SER A 34 25.28 4.01 14.27
N MET A 35 23.99 4.11 13.92
CA MET A 35 23.14 5.22 14.37
C MET A 35 22.87 5.21 15.87
N LYS A 36 22.82 4.03 16.51
CA LYS A 36 22.64 3.90 17.95
C LYS A 36 23.84 4.50 18.69
N SER A 37 25.06 4.24 18.21
CA SER A 37 26.28 4.81 18.77
C SER A 37 26.47 6.30 18.46
N GLU A 38 26.14 6.76 17.26
CA GLU A 38 26.35 8.15 16.84
C GLU A 38 25.35 9.13 17.47
N PHE A 39 24.11 8.69 17.68
CA PHE A 39 23.02 9.56 18.17
C PHE A 39 22.55 9.22 19.58
N SER A 40 23.28 8.35 20.31
CA SER A 40 22.93 7.89 21.66
C SER A 40 21.47 7.44 21.78
N LEU A 41 21.00 6.68 20.79
CA LEU A 41 19.61 6.24 20.72
C LEU A 41 19.34 5.12 21.73
N ASN A 42 18.20 5.18 22.40
CA ASN A 42 17.74 4.07 23.23
C ASN A 42 17.19 2.91 22.38
N ASP A 43 16.99 1.74 23.00
CA ASP A 43 16.55 0.53 22.30
C ASP A 43 15.18 0.70 21.61
N GLN A 44 14.30 1.51 22.21
CA GLN A 44 12.98 1.78 21.65
C GLN A 44 13.06 2.68 20.39
N GLN A 45 13.98 3.64 20.37
CA GLN A 45 14.27 4.50 19.22
C GLN A 45 14.94 3.69 18.11
N ALA A 46 15.92 2.85 18.45
CA ALA A 46 16.61 1.97 17.51
C ALA A 46 15.63 0.98 16.84
N SER A 47 14.71 0.39 17.62
CA SER A 47 13.67 -0.52 17.08
C SER A 47 12.72 0.18 16.10
N ARG A 48 12.37 1.45 16.36
CA ARG A 48 11.53 2.23 15.44
C ARG A 48 12.28 2.55 14.15
N ILE A 49 13.57 2.91 14.25
CA ILE A 49 14.41 3.24 13.09
C ILE A 49 14.66 2.00 12.24
N SER A 50 14.97 0.85 12.85
CA SER A 50 15.07 -0.44 12.17
C SER A 50 13.79 -0.73 11.37
N LYS A 51 12.61 -0.65 11.99
CA LYS A 51 11.33 -0.86 11.30
C LYS A 51 11.09 0.11 10.13
N ILE A 52 11.56 1.35 10.22
CA ILE A 52 11.45 2.33 9.15
C ILE A 52 12.41 1.99 8.01
N LEU A 53 13.66 1.66 8.33
CA LEU A 53 14.70 1.31 7.36
C LEU A 53 14.40 0.01 6.65
N THR A 54 13.98 -1.05 7.36
CA THR A 54 13.52 -2.30 6.76
C THR A 54 12.33 -2.06 5.84
N ARG A 55 11.38 -1.21 6.25
CA ARG A 55 10.24 -0.86 5.40
C ARG A 55 10.63 -0.04 4.17
N ALA A 56 11.66 0.81 4.26
CA ALA A 56 12.17 1.57 3.12
C ALA A 56 12.96 0.69 2.16
N ALA A 57 13.75 -0.25 2.69
CA ALA A 57 14.62 -1.19 1.98
C ALA A 57 13.86 -2.30 1.25
N THR A 58 12.59 -2.58 1.62
CA THR A 58 11.80 -3.58 0.87
C THR A 58 11.75 -3.23 -0.62
N PRO A 59 12.06 -4.17 -1.52
CA PRO A 59 12.02 -3.93 -2.96
C PRO A 59 10.60 -3.58 -3.40
N GLU A 60 10.47 -2.75 -4.43
CA GLU A 60 9.15 -2.25 -4.90
C GLU A 60 8.19 -3.38 -5.32
N ALA A 61 8.72 -4.51 -5.81
CA ALA A 61 7.93 -5.70 -6.10
C ALA A 61 7.22 -6.25 -4.85
N ASP A 62 7.92 -6.33 -3.72
CA ASP A 62 7.37 -6.80 -2.44
C ASP A 62 6.39 -5.78 -1.84
N LYS A 63 6.64 -4.48 -2.06
CA LYS A 63 5.71 -3.42 -1.65
C LYS A 63 4.39 -3.50 -2.42
N GLU A 64 4.42 -3.77 -3.72
CA GLU A 64 3.20 -3.95 -4.51
C GLU A 64 2.47 -5.24 -4.14
N ALA A 65 3.19 -6.36 -3.98
CA ALA A 65 2.60 -7.62 -3.52
C ALA A 65 1.97 -7.50 -2.12
N GLN A 66 2.62 -6.78 -1.19
CA GLN A 66 2.05 -6.55 0.13
C GLN A 66 0.83 -5.61 0.08
N LYS A 67 0.81 -4.63 -0.82
CA LYS A 67 -0.36 -3.76 -1.03
C LYS A 67 -1.53 -4.57 -1.60
N THR A 68 -1.31 -5.40 -2.61
CA THR A 68 -2.37 -6.24 -3.20
C THR A 68 -2.94 -7.19 -2.16
N ALA A 69 -2.09 -7.91 -1.42
CA ALA A 69 -2.53 -8.82 -0.36
C ALA A 69 -3.36 -8.10 0.73
N ARG A 70 -2.87 -6.97 1.25
CA ARG A 70 -3.63 -6.17 2.24
C ARG A 70 -4.96 -5.67 1.70
N MET A 71 -5.02 -5.40 0.41
CA MET A 71 -6.21 -4.90 -0.23
C MET A 71 -7.23 -6.00 -0.53
N GLU A 72 -6.78 -7.21 -0.84
CA GLU A 72 -7.62 -8.42 -0.93
C GLU A 72 -8.20 -8.76 0.43
N GLU A 73 -7.38 -8.79 1.48
CA GLU A 73 -7.83 -9.03 2.85
C GLU A 73 -8.94 -8.05 3.27
N ARG A 74 -8.83 -6.77 2.89
CA ARG A 74 -9.86 -5.76 3.15
C ARG A 74 -11.15 -6.00 2.37
N LEU A 75 -11.05 -6.49 1.13
CA LEU A 75 -12.23 -6.86 0.34
C LEU A 75 -12.94 -8.04 0.99
N ASP A 76 -12.19 -9.07 1.37
CA ASP A 76 -12.76 -10.26 2.03
C ASP A 76 -13.44 -9.89 3.37
N LYS A 77 -12.80 -9.05 4.19
CA LYS A 77 -13.42 -8.53 5.43
C LYS A 77 -14.71 -7.77 5.16
N ARG A 78 -14.74 -6.92 4.12
CA ARG A 78 -15.94 -6.17 3.75
C ARG A 78 -17.06 -7.09 3.28
N LEU A 79 -16.73 -8.09 2.46
CA LEU A 79 -17.68 -9.08 1.97
C LEU A 79 -18.23 -9.96 3.10
N ALA A 80 -17.40 -10.37 4.06
CA ALA A 80 -17.84 -11.12 5.23
C ALA A 80 -18.84 -10.32 6.07
N HIS A 81 -18.54 -9.05 6.34
CA HIS A 81 -19.47 -8.17 7.08
C HIS A 81 -20.77 -7.92 6.29
N MET A 82 -20.72 -7.83 4.96
CA MET A 82 -21.92 -7.72 4.14
C MET A 82 -22.73 -9.02 4.10
N LYS A 83 -22.05 -10.17 4.05
CA LYS A 83 -22.67 -11.50 4.10
C LYS A 83 -23.48 -11.66 5.38
N GLU A 84 -22.91 -11.26 6.52
CA GLU A 84 -23.57 -11.31 7.82
C GLU A 84 -24.74 -10.32 7.91
N LYS A 85 -24.53 -9.05 7.57
CA LYS A 85 -25.56 -8.02 7.77
C LYS A 85 -26.75 -8.08 6.81
N LEU A 86 -26.52 -8.60 5.62
CA LEU A 86 -27.54 -8.67 4.56
C LEU A 86 -27.95 -10.12 4.27
N GLU A 87 -27.45 -11.07 5.07
CA GLU A 87 -27.74 -12.50 4.96
C GLU A 87 -27.53 -13.02 3.52
N LEU A 88 -26.42 -12.62 2.91
CA LEU A 88 -26.14 -12.98 1.51
C LEU A 88 -25.77 -14.45 1.39
N THR A 89 -26.21 -15.06 0.31
CA THR A 89 -25.76 -16.39 -0.11
C THR A 89 -24.32 -16.35 -0.62
N ASP A 90 -23.63 -17.50 -0.58
CA ASP A 90 -22.27 -17.62 -1.11
C ASP A 90 -22.19 -17.28 -2.60
N ALA A 91 -23.24 -17.63 -3.37
CA ALA A 91 -23.33 -17.29 -4.78
C ALA A 91 -23.43 -15.77 -5.01
N GLN A 92 -24.13 -15.03 -4.15
CA GLN A 92 -24.20 -13.56 -4.22
C GLN A 92 -22.87 -12.93 -3.84
N VAL A 93 -22.21 -13.43 -2.79
CA VAL A 93 -20.89 -12.94 -2.37
C VAL A 93 -19.85 -13.14 -3.47
N ALA A 94 -19.86 -14.29 -4.15
CA ALA A 94 -18.96 -14.58 -5.27
C ALA A 94 -19.13 -13.57 -6.42
N LYS A 95 -20.38 -13.30 -6.85
CA LYS A 95 -20.67 -12.29 -7.88
C LYS A 95 -20.17 -10.90 -7.47
N LEU A 96 -20.42 -10.53 -6.22
CA LEU A 96 -20.05 -9.22 -5.69
C LEU A 96 -18.53 -9.06 -5.58
N LYS A 97 -17.81 -10.13 -5.19
CA LYS A 97 -16.34 -10.16 -5.23
C LYS A 97 -15.82 -9.88 -6.63
N THR A 98 -16.32 -10.58 -7.64
CA THR A 98 -15.93 -10.39 -9.04
C THR A 98 -16.16 -8.95 -9.50
N SER A 99 -17.37 -8.40 -9.33
CA SER A 99 -17.67 -7.03 -9.74
C SER A 99 -16.81 -5.98 -9.03
N MET A 100 -16.51 -6.18 -7.74
CA MET A 100 -15.63 -5.26 -7.00
C MET A 100 -14.17 -5.36 -7.45
N THR A 101 -13.70 -6.54 -7.85
CA THR A 101 -12.35 -6.71 -8.40
C THR A 101 -12.20 -6.09 -9.79
N GLU A 102 -13.21 -6.22 -10.64
CA GLU A 102 -13.25 -5.61 -11.98
C GLU A 102 -13.30 -4.09 -11.88
N GLN A 103 -14.27 -3.55 -11.12
CA GLN A 103 -14.39 -2.10 -10.90
C GLN A 103 -13.09 -1.49 -10.36
N ARG A 104 -12.36 -2.24 -9.53
CA ARG A 104 -11.07 -1.81 -9.01
C ARG A 104 -10.01 -1.73 -10.09
N ALA A 105 -9.94 -2.72 -10.98
CA ALA A 105 -9.02 -2.71 -12.10
C ALA A 105 -9.28 -1.50 -13.00
N ASP A 106 -10.54 -1.23 -13.31
CA ASP A 106 -10.97 -0.07 -14.11
C ASP A 106 -10.59 1.24 -13.44
N MET A 107 -10.86 1.37 -12.14
CA MET A 107 -10.48 2.56 -11.37
C MET A 107 -8.97 2.77 -11.30
N LYS A 108 -8.17 1.70 -11.32
CA LYS A 108 -6.70 1.79 -11.38
C LYS A 108 -6.27 2.31 -12.75
N ALA A 109 -6.79 1.72 -13.82
CA ALA A 109 -6.49 2.14 -15.20
C ALA A 109 -6.89 3.61 -15.42
N LEU A 110 -8.08 4.02 -15.00
CA LEU A 110 -8.54 5.41 -15.11
C LEU A 110 -7.65 6.39 -14.34
N ARG A 111 -7.14 6.00 -13.17
CA ARG A 111 -6.19 6.83 -12.41
C ARG A 111 -4.85 6.96 -13.10
N GLU A 112 -4.35 5.88 -13.70
CA GLU A 112 -3.09 5.88 -14.44
C GLU A 112 -3.21 6.74 -15.70
N GLN A 113 -4.32 6.60 -16.44
CA GLN A 113 -4.64 7.44 -17.58
C GLN A 113 -4.78 8.92 -17.19
N GLY A 114 -5.54 9.21 -16.12
CA GLY A 114 -5.68 10.57 -15.60
C GLY A 114 -4.34 11.18 -15.17
N LYS A 115 -3.45 10.38 -14.59
CA LYS A 115 -2.09 10.80 -14.25
C LYS A 115 -1.30 11.17 -15.51
N ALA A 116 -1.34 10.31 -16.53
CA ALA A 116 -0.63 10.53 -17.80
C ALA A 116 -1.11 11.81 -18.50
N ASN A 117 -2.44 12.00 -18.59
CA ASN A 117 -3.05 13.19 -19.20
C ASN A 117 -2.64 14.47 -18.46
N MET A 118 -2.66 14.45 -17.13
CA MET A 118 -2.23 15.59 -16.33
C MET A 118 -0.74 15.88 -16.53
N THR A 119 0.14 14.86 -16.52
CA THR A 119 1.57 15.08 -16.76
C THR A 119 1.88 15.62 -18.16
N ALA A 120 1.04 15.32 -19.16
CA ALA A 120 1.20 15.84 -20.51
C ALA A 120 0.89 17.34 -20.64
N ILE A 121 0.09 17.91 -19.72
CA ILE A 121 -0.24 19.34 -19.69
C ILE A 121 0.78 20.13 -18.86
N LEU A 122 1.38 19.50 -17.85
CA LEU A 122 2.33 20.16 -16.96
C LEU A 122 3.67 20.37 -17.66
N THR A 123 4.30 21.53 -17.40
CA THR A 123 5.71 21.71 -17.78
C THR A 123 6.60 20.78 -16.94
N PRO A 124 7.83 20.46 -17.38
CA PRO A 124 8.72 19.57 -16.64
C PRO A 124 8.96 20.02 -15.19
N GLU A 125 9.11 21.33 -14.97
CA GLU A 125 9.28 21.94 -13.64
C GLU A 125 8.01 21.85 -12.78
N GLN A 126 6.83 21.88 -13.39
CA GLN A 126 5.56 21.71 -12.68
C GLN A 126 5.30 20.24 -12.34
N ALA A 127 5.69 19.32 -13.21
CA ALA A 127 5.57 17.87 -12.98
C ALA A 127 6.44 17.41 -11.81
N THR A 128 7.68 17.91 -11.70
CA THR A 128 8.58 17.61 -10.58
C THR A 128 8.03 18.13 -9.25
N LYS A 129 7.52 19.38 -9.24
CA LYS A 129 6.87 19.97 -8.05
C LYS A 129 5.61 19.19 -7.66
N PHE A 130 4.84 18.70 -8.64
CA PHE A 130 3.65 17.89 -8.41
C PHE A 130 3.98 16.52 -7.80
N GLU A 131 5.00 15.82 -8.31
CA GLU A 131 5.43 14.54 -7.74
C GLU A 131 6.01 14.70 -6.33
N ALA A 132 6.76 15.78 -6.07
CA ALA A 132 7.24 16.11 -4.72
C ALA A 132 6.08 16.30 -3.74
N MET A 133 5.07 17.11 -4.10
CA MET A 133 3.86 17.31 -3.27
C MET A 133 3.06 16.01 -3.05
N LYS A 134 3.13 15.05 -3.97
CA LYS A 134 2.46 13.75 -3.85
C LYS A 134 3.17 12.81 -2.88
N GLY A 135 4.50 12.90 -2.79
CA GLY A 135 5.32 12.20 -1.80
C GLY A 135 4.93 12.59 -0.37
N ASP A 136 4.80 13.90 -0.11
CA ASP A 136 4.51 14.44 1.22
C ASP A 136 3.10 14.08 1.72
N ARG A 137 2.12 14.01 0.82
CA ARG A 137 0.73 13.66 1.16
C ARG A 137 0.55 12.21 1.61
N LYS A 138 1.45 11.29 1.24
CA LYS A 138 1.39 9.88 1.68
C LYS A 138 1.81 9.67 3.14
N GLY A 139 2.41 10.68 3.79
CA GLY A 139 2.83 10.67 5.20
C GLY A 139 1.82 11.25 6.19
N GLY A 140 0.74 11.89 5.72
CA GLY A 140 -0.25 12.60 6.54
C GLY A 140 -1.19 11.68 7.32
N LYS A 141 -0.65 10.92 8.27
CA LYS A 141 -1.41 10.20 9.31
C LYS A 141 -2.08 11.24 10.23
N HIS A 142 -3.41 11.28 10.21
CA HIS A 142 -4.27 11.77 11.31
C HIS A 142 -4.13 13.24 11.77
N HIS A 143 -4.62 14.18 10.97
CA HIS A 143 -5.21 15.42 11.50
C HIS A 143 -6.65 15.61 11.00
N ARG A 144 -7.51 14.60 11.25
CA ARG A 144 -8.96 14.78 11.29
C ARG A 144 -9.41 14.64 12.74
N GLY A 145 -9.73 15.77 13.36
CA GLY A 145 -10.85 15.85 14.30
C GLY A 145 -10.58 15.57 15.78
N GLY A 146 -9.64 16.26 16.41
CA GLY A 146 -9.87 16.68 17.79
C GLY A 146 -10.89 17.81 17.81
N ARG A 147 -12.20 17.50 17.63
CA ARG A 147 -13.36 18.38 17.88
C ARG A 147 -14.65 17.63 17.54
N GLY A 148 -15.56 17.52 18.51
CA GLY A 148 -16.96 17.23 18.26
C GLY A 148 -17.46 15.89 18.77
N GLY A 149 -17.36 15.63 20.08
CA GLY A 149 -18.32 14.74 20.71
C GLY A 149 -19.72 15.31 20.51
N HIS A 150 -20.52 14.69 19.64
CA HIS A 150 -21.96 14.93 19.60
C HIS A 150 -22.56 14.33 20.88
N LYS A 151 -22.55 15.15 21.94
CA LYS A 151 -23.52 15.05 23.02
C LYS A 151 -24.91 14.99 22.39
N LYS A 152 -25.68 13.97 22.75
CA LYS A 152 -27.15 13.98 22.69
C LYS A 152 -27.63 15.25 23.41
N GLY A 153 -27.95 16.30 22.66
CA GLY A 153 -28.68 17.45 23.13
C GLY A 153 -30.10 17.35 22.60
N GLY A 154 -31.05 17.03 23.47
CA GLY A 154 -32.47 17.14 23.15
C GLY A 154 -32.80 18.59 22.87
N HIS A 155 -33.21 18.87 21.63
CA HIS A 155 -34.05 20.03 21.36
C HIS A 155 -35.49 19.55 21.33
N GLY A 156 -36.16 19.73 22.48
CA GLY A 156 -37.59 19.97 22.49
C GLY A 156 -37.87 21.22 21.65
N GLY A 157 -38.67 21.03 20.61
CA GLY A 157 -39.35 22.11 19.91
C GLY A 157 -40.83 21.76 19.95
N SER A 158 -41.53 22.31 20.93
CA SER A 158 -42.99 22.39 20.93
C SER A 158 -43.42 23.15 19.68
N CYS A 159 -44.09 22.48 18.75
CA CYS A 159 -45.03 23.14 17.85
C CYS A 159 -46.40 23.11 18.51
N ASP A 160 -46.66 24.14 19.33
CA ASP A 160 -48.00 24.49 19.79
C ASP A 160 -48.78 25.15 18.64
N LYS A 161 -50.00 24.64 18.45
CA LYS A 161 -51.26 25.27 18.01
C LYS A 161 -51.21 26.65 17.35
N ASN A 162 -51.78 26.73 16.15
CA ASN A 162 -52.96 27.57 15.89
C ASN A 162 -53.77 27.00 14.72
#